data_AF-A0A939K8E6-F1
#
_entry.id   AF-A0A939K8E6-F1
#
_cell.length_a   1.000
_cell.length_b   1.000
_cell.length_c   1.000
_cell.angle_alpha   90.00
_cell.angle_beta   90.00
_cell.angle_gamma   90.00
#
_symmetry.space_group_name_H-M   'P 1'
#
loop_
_entity.id
_entity.type
_entity.pdbx_description
1 polymer ?
#
loop_
_entity_poly.entity_id
_entity_poly.type
_entity_poly.pdbx_seq_one_letter_code
_entity_poly.pdbx_strand_id
1 'polypeptide(L)'
;MNKPIVMIFGSRSINKLPELAIASLNKIIELEFKVIIGDAPGVDDLVQQYFKSRNYQNVTVYYAKFNGTGIARNNNGFSVIGVMGNYSNRDSEMRAIAGYKYGLAIWDGVSRGTKRSIDIMKCCKTIVVK
;
A
#
# COMPACT_ATOMS: atom_id res chain seq x y z
N MET A 1 6.05 22.91 -4.06
CA MET A 1 5.86 21.71 -4.91
C MET A 1 4.98 20.71 -4.16
N ASN A 2 3.98 20.12 -4.80
CA ASN A 2 3.19 19.05 -4.16
C ASN A 2 4.07 17.82 -3.93
N LYS A 3 4.09 17.31 -2.69
CA LYS A 3 4.80 16.07 -2.33
C LYS A 3 4.17 14.88 -3.10
N PRO A 4 4.98 13.92 -3.57
CA PRO A 4 4.46 12.75 -4.29
C PRO A 4 3.57 11.88 -3.39
N ILE A 5 2.64 11.17 -4.03
CA ILE A 5 1.83 10.12 -3.40
C ILE A 5 2.51 8.78 -3.69
N VAL A 6 2.85 8.03 -2.65
CA VAL A 6 3.47 6.70 -2.74
C VAL A 6 2.41 5.63 -2.51
N MET A 7 2.24 4.74 -3.48
CA MET A 7 1.45 3.53 -3.31
C MET A 7 2.31 2.44 -2.66
N ILE A 8 1.86 1.93 -1.51
CA ILE A 8 2.48 0.77 -0.87
C ILE A 8 1.55 -0.42 -1.02
N PHE A 9 2.12 -1.57 -1.39
CA PHE A 9 1.37 -2.80 -1.63
C PHE A 9 2.27 -4.02 -1.47
N GLY A 10 1.69 -5.18 -1.21
CA GLY A 10 2.51 -6.37 -1.06
C GLY A 10 1.74 -7.67 -0.90
N SER A 11 2.47 -8.70 -0.47
CA SER A 11 1.95 -10.07 -0.39
C SER A 11 1.21 -10.29 0.92
N ARG A 12 0.10 -11.04 0.85
CA ARG A 12 -0.69 -11.41 2.03
C ARG A 12 -0.03 -12.46 2.93
N SER A 13 0.92 -13.20 2.37
CA SER A 13 1.70 -14.26 3.03
C SER A 13 2.77 -13.73 3.98
N ILE A 14 3.23 -12.49 3.78
CA ILE A 14 4.30 -11.88 4.57
C ILE A 14 3.73 -11.46 5.92
N ASN A 15 4.37 -11.95 7.00
CA ASN A 15 3.97 -11.73 8.39
C ASN A 15 4.94 -10.85 9.19
N LYS A 16 6.06 -10.43 8.57
CA LYS A 16 7.04 -9.51 9.17
C LYS A 16 7.65 -8.63 8.09
N LEU A 17 7.81 -7.33 8.38
CA LEU A 17 8.47 -6.41 7.48
C LEU A 17 9.99 -6.67 7.48
N PRO A 18 10.64 -6.85 6.31
CA PRO A 18 12.09 -6.95 6.23
C PRO A 18 12.74 -5.59 6.55
N GLU A 19 13.99 -5.60 7.00
CA GLU A 19 14.72 -4.36 7.36
C GLU A 19 14.79 -3.35 6.22
N LEU A 20 14.97 -3.82 4.99
CA LEU A 20 14.95 -2.96 3.80
C LEU A 20 13.60 -2.26 3.60
N ALA A 21 12.49 -2.91 3.95
CA ALA A 21 11.18 -2.27 3.90
C ALA A 21 11.07 -1.20 4.98
N ILE A 22 11.47 -1.51 6.21
CA ILE A 22 11.50 -0.56 7.33
C ILE A 22 12.32 0.69 6.98
N ALA A 23 13.51 0.51 6.38
CA ALA A 23 14.34 1.62 5.92
C ALA A 23 13.62 2.51 4.88
N SER A 24 12.92 1.89 3.93
CA SER A 24 12.10 2.61 2.94
C SER A 24 10.92 3.35 3.58
N LEU A 25 10.22 2.74 4.55
CA LEU A 25 9.13 3.37 5.29
C LEU A 25 9.62 4.56 6.12
N ASN A 26 10.79 4.45 6.75
CA ASN A 26 11.42 5.55 7.47
C ASN A 26 11.72 6.74 6.54
N LYS A 27 12.18 6.48 5.31
CA LYS A 27 12.42 7.57 4.35
C LYS A 27 11.12 8.25 3.90
N ILE A 28 10.03 7.49 3.76
CA ILE A 28 8.69 8.03 3.47
C ILE A 28 8.22 8.95 4.60
N ILE A 29 8.46 8.55 5.87
CA ILE A 29 8.15 9.36 7.05
C ILE A 29 8.97 10.64 7.05
N GLU A 30 10.29 10.55 6.91
CA GLU A 30 11.23 11.68 6.93
C GLU A 30 10.90 12.73 5.86
N LEU A 31 10.51 12.29 4.66
CA LEU A 31 10.13 13.18 3.55
C LEU A 31 8.66 13.64 3.63
N GLU A 32 7.89 13.08 4.58
CA GLU A 32 6.46 13.27 4.79
C GLU A 32 5.62 13.07 3.52
N PHE A 33 5.91 12.01 2.75
CA PHE A 33 5.15 11.69 1.54
C PHE A 33 3.74 11.18 1.85
N LYS A 34 2.75 11.56 1.05
CA LYS A 34 1.42 10.98 1.18
C LYS A 34 1.46 9.50 0.82
N VAL A 35 0.86 8.65 1.63
CA VAL A 35 0.78 7.21 1.40
C VAL A 35 -0.66 6.80 1.09
N ILE A 36 -0.80 5.96 0.06
CA ILE A 36 -2.02 5.20 -0.17
C ILE A 36 -1.70 3.71 -0.08
N ILE A 37 -2.55 2.97 0.62
CA ILE A 37 -2.34 1.55 0.91
C ILE A 37 -3.68 0.80 0.92
N GLY A 38 -3.66 -0.52 0.68
CA GLY A 38 -4.86 -1.35 0.76
C GLY A 38 -5.20 -1.75 2.20
N ASP A 39 -6.29 -2.51 2.34
CA ASP A 39 -6.82 -3.04 3.61
C ASP A 39 -6.58 -4.55 3.77
N ALA A 40 -5.68 -5.15 2.97
CA ALA A 40 -5.49 -6.60 2.99
C ALA A 40 -4.73 -7.06 4.26
N PRO A 41 -4.88 -8.33 4.67
CA PRO A 41 -3.93 -8.94 5.61
C PRO A 41 -2.51 -8.99 5.01
N GLY A 42 -1.50 -9.13 5.86
CA GLY A 42 -0.10 -9.23 5.46
C GLY A 42 0.55 -7.85 5.34
N VAL A 43 1.25 -7.57 4.21
CA VAL A 43 2.02 -6.32 4.04
C VAL A 43 1.19 -5.07 4.34
N ASP A 44 -0.03 -4.98 3.81
CA ASP A 44 -0.86 -3.78 3.96
C ASP A 44 -1.10 -3.47 5.45
N ASP A 45 -1.57 -4.46 6.23
CA ASP A 45 -1.79 -4.32 7.66
C ASP A 45 -0.49 -4.08 8.45
N LEU A 46 0.60 -4.80 8.13
CA LEU A 46 1.90 -4.62 8.79
C LEU A 46 2.45 -3.20 8.61
N VAL A 47 2.33 -2.65 7.40
CA VAL A 47 2.77 -1.28 7.10
C VAL A 47 1.88 -0.27 7.81
N GLN A 48 0.56 -0.48 7.83
CA GLN A 48 -0.34 0.36 8.61
C GLN A 48 0.02 0.37 10.10
N GLN A 49 0.24 -0.80 10.71
CA GLN A 49 0.69 -0.91 12.10
C GLN A 49 2.02 -0.20 12.34
N TYR A 50 2.97 -0.33 11.40
CA TYR A 50 4.25 0.38 11.47
C TYR A 50 4.06 1.90 11.44
N PHE A 51 3.28 2.44 10.51
CA PHE A 51 3.04 3.89 10.48
C PHE A 51 2.33 4.38 11.74
N LYS A 52 1.37 3.59 12.26
CA LYS A 52 0.68 3.92 13.51
C LYS A 52 1.67 3.99 14.67
N SER A 53 2.58 3.02 14.81
CA SER A 53 3.58 3.01 15.88
C SER A 53 4.60 4.14 15.76
N ARG A 54 4.70 4.78 14.59
CA ARG A 54 5.54 5.96 14.34
C ARG A 54 4.75 7.28 14.42
N ASN A 55 3.48 7.25 14.83
CA ASN A 55 2.55 8.38 14.80
C ASN A 55 2.44 9.07 13.44
N TYR A 56 2.65 8.33 12.35
CA TYR A 56 2.64 8.90 11.00
C TYR A 56 1.23 8.94 10.40
N GLN A 57 0.69 10.14 10.17
CA GLN A 57 -0.74 10.33 9.83
C GLN A 57 -1.02 10.53 8.34
N ASN A 58 0.00 10.70 7.50
CA ASN A 58 -0.19 10.97 6.06
C ASN A 58 -0.51 9.69 5.26
N VAL A 59 -1.47 8.90 5.75
CA VAL A 59 -1.85 7.58 5.21
C VAL A 59 -3.35 7.55 4.95
N THR A 60 -3.73 7.09 3.75
CA THR A 60 -5.11 6.79 3.40
C THR A 60 -5.24 5.32 2.99
N VAL A 61 -6.16 4.61 3.62
CA VAL A 61 -6.43 3.19 3.36
C VAL A 61 -7.56 3.06 2.34
N TYR A 62 -7.34 2.29 1.29
CA TYR A 62 -8.32 2.02 0.24
C TYR A 62 -8.86 0.60 0.38
N TYR A 63 -10.19 0.47 0.32
CA TYR A 63 -10.88 -0.82 0.33
C TYR A 63 -11.84 -0.94 -0.85
N ALA A 64 -12.18 -2.18 -1.23
CA ALA A 64 -13.09 -2.43 -2.34
C ALA A 64 -14.55 -2.49 -1.85
N LYS A 65 -15.44 -1.78 -2.55
CA LYS A 65 -16.89 -1.77 -2.34
C LYS A 65 -17.58 -2.67 -3.36
N PHE A 66 -17.71 -3.95 -3.04
CA PHE A 66 -18.40 -4.92 -3.89
C PHE A 66 -19.90 -4.56 -3.94
N ASN A 67 -20.45 -4.43 -5.14
CA ASN A 67 -21.85 -4.03 -5.36
C ASN A 67 -22.26 -2.74 -4.62
N GLY A 68 -21.31 -1.82 -4.40
CA GLY A 68 -21.57 -0.55 -3.73
C GLY A 68 -21.61 -0.59 -2.20
N THR A 69 -21.36 -1.75 -1.59
CA THR A 69 -21.31 -1.92 -0.13
C THR A 69 -19.94 -2.42 0.31
N GLY A 70 -19.63 -2.26 1.59
CA GLY A 70 -18.38 -2.75 2.19
C GLY A 70 -17.81 -1.81 3.24
N ILE A 71 -16.95 -2.37 4.07
CA ILE A 71 -16.12 -1.66 5.05
C ILE A 71 -14.68 -2.12 4.90
N ALA A 72 -13.72 -1.28 5.27
CA ALA A 72 -12.32 -1.68 5.29
C ALA A 72 -12.11 -2.81 6.32
N ARG A 73 -11.34 -3.83 5.96
CA ARG A 73 -11.01 -4.94 6.90
C ARG A 73 -10.18 -4.47 8.08
N ASN A 74 -9.23 -3.58 7.79
CA ASN A 74 -8.40 -2.89 8.75
C ASN A 74 -8.13 -1.49 8.21
N ASN A 75 -7.97 -0.55 9.12
CA ASN A 75 -7.48 0.79 8.82
C ASN A 75 -6.52 1.32 9.88
N ASN A 76 -6.33 0.60 10.98
CA ASN A 76 -5.43 0.95 12.08
C ASN A 76 -5.60 2.39 12.63
N GLY A 77 -6.77 3.02 12.45
CA GLY A 77 -7.05 4.40 12.84
C GLY A 77 -6.81 5.45 11.75
N PHE A 78 -6.41 5.05 10.54
CA PHE A 78 -6.27 5.94 9.38
C PHE A 78 -7.60 6.18 8.66
N SER A 79 -7.64 7.28 7.91
CA SER A 79 -8.72 7.60 6.99
C SER A 79 -8.90 6.51 5.94
N VAL A 80 -10.16 6.23 5.58
CA VAL A 80 -10.52 5.19 4.61
C VAL A 80 -11.25 5.76 3.41
N ILE A 81 -10.99 5.20 2.22
CA ILE A 81 -11.72 5.48 0.99
C ILE A 81 -12.17 4.17 0.34
N GLY A 82 -13.46 4.05 0.07
CA GLY A 82 -14.02 2.89 -0.62
C GLY A 82 -14.03 3.09 -2.13
N VAL A 83 -13.46 2.13 -2.88
CA VAL A 83 -13.46 2.13 -4.35
C VAL A 83 -14.49 1.15 -4.85
N MET A 84 -15.35 1.57 -5.78
CA MET A 84 -16.39 0.73 -6.37
C MET A 84 -15.78 -0.47 -7.12
N GLY A 85 -16.39 -1.64 -6.93
CA GLY A 85 -16.01 -2.87 -7.63
C GLY A 85 -15.16 -3.80 -6.76
N ASN A 86 -14.25 -4.53 -7.39
CA ASN A 86 -13.44 -5.55 -6.73
C ASN A 86 -12.03 -5.05 -6.39
N TYR A 87 -11.19 -5.92 -5.82
CA TYR A 87 -9.81 -5.60 -5.46
C TYR A 87 -8.98 -5.10 -6.65
N SER A 88 -9.20 -5.62 -7.87
CA SER A 88 -8.48 -5.15 -9.06
C SER A 88 -8.87 -3.73 -9.44
N ASN A 89 -10.15 -3.36 -9.30
CA ASN A 89 -10.62 -1.99 -9.52
C ASN A 89 -9.96 -1.04 -8.53
N ARG A 90 -10.00 -1.39 -7.24
CA ARG A 90 -9.33 -0.63 -6.16
C ARG A 90 -7.84 -0.44 -6.41
N ASP A 91 -7.11 -1.51 -6.72
CA ASP A 91 -5.67 -1.42 -6.97
C ASP A 91 -5.38 -0.58 -8.22
N SER A 92 -6.28 -0.58 -9.22
CA SER A 92 -6.15 0.28 -10.41
C SER A 92 -6.33 1.75 -10.10
N GLU A 93 -7.32 2.09 -9.28
CA GLU A 93 -7.53 3.45 -8.79
C GLU A 93 -6.30 3.96 -8.03
N MET A 94 -5.77 3.14 -7.12
CA MET A 94 -4.57 3.49 -6.34
C MET A 94 -3.37 3.75 -7.25
N ARG A 95 -3.14 2.91 -8.27
CA ARG A 95 -2.05 3.14 -9.25
C ARG A 95 -2.23 4.48 -9.98
N ALA A 96 -3.47 4.81 -10.37
CA ALA A 96 -3.78 6.08 -11.02
C ALA A 96 -3.51 7.29 -10.10
N ILE A 97 -3.90 7.20 -8.83
CA ILE A 97 -3.67 8.25 -7.82
C ILE A 97 -2.17 8.45 -7.55
N ALA A 98 -1.38 7.38 -7.54
CA ALA A 98 0.09 7.44 -7.47
C ALA A 98 0.75 7.87 -8.80
N GLY A 99 -0.04 8.27 -9.80
CA GLY A 99 0.40 8.71 -11.12
C GLY A 99 1.15 7.65 -11.91
N TYR A 100 0.94 6.37 -11.59
CA TYR A 100 1.68 5.22 -12.12
C TYR A 100 3.21 5.32 -11.94
N LYS A 101 3.67 6.16 -11.00
CA LYS A 101 5.09 6.42 -10.79
C LYS A 101 5.57 5.79 -9.49
N TYR A 102 5.11 6.29 -8.34
CA TYR A 102 5.77 5.99 -7.06
C TYR A 102 5.13 4.78 -6.37
N GLY A 103 5.79 3.62 -6.46
CA GLY A 103 5.37 2.38 -5.82
C GLY A 103 6.44 1.80 -4.90
N LEU A 104 6.04 1.24 -3.76
CA LEU A 104 6.85 0.38 -2.92
C LEU A 104 6.17 -0.98 -2.79
N ALA A 105 6.75 -2.00 -3.43
CA ALA A 105 6.27 -3.37 -3.38
C ALA A 105 7.07 -4.19 -2.37
N ILE A 106 6.39 -4.88 -1.46
CA ILE A 106 7.00 -5.87 -0.56
C ILE A 106 6.43 -7.24 -0.93
N TRP A 107 7.24 -8.06 -1.59
CA TRP A 107 6.76 -9.18 -2.38
C TRP A 107 7.45 -10.49 -2.03
N ASP A 108 6.69 -11.58 -1.95
CA ASP A 108 7.19 -12.94 -1.67
C ASP A 108 7.67 -13.68 -2.93
N GLY A 109 7.61 -13.03 -4.10
CA GLY A 109 7.90 -13.67 -5.38
C GLY A 109 6.74 -14.50 -5.96
N VAL A 110 5.61 -14.62 -5.25
CA VAL A 110 4.51 -15.53 -5.60
C VAL A 110 3.20 -14.80 -5.84
N SER A 111 2.89 -13.76 -5.05
CA SER A 111 1.61 -13.03 -5.13
C SER A 111 1.36 -12.43 -6.53
N ARG A 112 0.39 -12.99 -7.26
CA ARG A 112 -0.01 -12.54 -8.61
C ARG A 112 -0.51 -11.09 -8.64
N GLY A 113 -1.28 -10.69 -7.63
CA GLY A 113 -1.80 -9.32 -7.52
C GLY A 113 -0.67 -8.30 -7.33
N THR A 114 0.29 -8.62 -6.46
CA THR A 114 1.48 -7.81 -6.23
C THR A 114 2.33 -7.72 -7.50
N LYS A 115 2.59 -8.85 -8.17
CA LYS A 115 3.32 -8.89 -9.45
C LYS A 115 2.67 -8.01 -10.51
N ARG A 116 1.35 -8.08 -10.66
CA ARG A 116 0.61 -7.24 -11.61
C ARG A 116 0.82 -5.75 -11.33
N SER A 117 0.79 -5.32 -10.08
CA SER A 117 1.04 -3.91 -9.72
C SER A 117 2.50 -3.51 -9.96
N ILE A 118 3.47 -4.38 -9.69
CA ILE A 118 4.89 -4.16 -10.03
C ILE A 118 5.04 -3.91 -11.53
N ASP A 119 4.42 -4.74 -12.36
CA ASP A 119 4.56 -4.68 -13.83
C ASP A 119 3.95 -3.43 -14.45
N ILE A 120 2.96 -2.83 -13.80
CA ILE A 120 2.25 -1.64 -14.29
C ILE A 120 2.92 -0.34 -13.80
N MET A 121 3.52 -0.34 -12.61
CA MET A 121 4.09 0.85 -11.99
C MET A 121 5.48 1.17 -12.54
N LYS A 122 5.70 2.39 -13.05
CA LYS A 122 6.95 2.77 -13.74
C LYS A 122 8.16 2.92 -12.79
N CYS A 123 7.97 3.49 -11.60
CA CYS A 123 9.04 3.70 -10.62
C CYS A 123 8.72 2.92 -9.33
N CYS A 124 8.68 1.59 -9.46
CA CYS A 124 8.38 0.70 -8.34
C CYS A 124 9.66 0.17 -7.70
N LYS A 125 9.94 0.57 -6.46
CA LYS A 125 10.95 -0.12 -5.65
C LYS A 125 10.34 -1.43 -5.17
N THR A 126 10.93 -2.54 -5.59
CA THR A 126 10.50 -3.89 -5.18
C THR A 126 11.48 -4.47 -4.18
N ILE A 127 10.97 -4.91 -3.03
CA ILE A 127 11.71 -5.62 -1.99
C ILE A 127 11.17 -7.05 -1.98
N VAL A 128 12.02 -7.99 -2.39
CA VAL A 128 11.67 -9.41 -2.39
C VAL A 128 12.03 -10.02 -1.04
N VAL A 129 11.05 -10.64 -0.40
CA VAL A 129 11.20 -11.39 0.86
C VAL A 129 11.29 -12.88 0.49
N LYS A 130 12.39 -13.51 0.88
CA LYS A 130 12.61 -14.95 0.70
C LYS A 130 12.28 -15.68 2.00
#